data_AF-A0ABD1S7J2-F1
#
_entry.id   AF-A0ABD1S7J2-F1
#
_cell.length_a   1.000
_cell.length_b   1.000
_cell.length_c   1.000
_cell.angle_alpha   90.00
_cell.angle_beta   90.00
_cell.angle_gamma   90.00
#
_symmetry.space_group_name_H-M   'P 1'
#
loop_
_entity.id
_entity.type
_entity.pdbx_description
1 polymer ?
#
loop_
_entity_poly.entity_id
_entity_poly.type
_entity_poly.pdbx_seq_one_letter_code
_entity_poly.pdbx_strand_id
1 'polypeptide(L)'
;MRGHWEDVWGHHSHSRSHGRKTGGCMSLLMTKMWSRGQVAYAKAGNVVEQTVGAIRTVASFTGEKKAAEKYDSKLQIAYASTVQQGLASGIGLGTVLLIVFSTYGLAIWYGSKLIIEKGYSDHLDRRLQCVNAFAAGEAAAYKMFEAIERKPKIDAYDDSGIVLEDIRARPEVQIFSGFTLHVLSGETAALVGQSGSGKSNVISLLERFYDPEAEEVIIDGVHLKKFKLKWIRGKMGLVSQEPILFATTLKENILYGKEDASDEEIRTALELANAAKFIDRLPQVTRSLPFID
;
A
#
# COMPACT_ATOMS: atom_id res chain seq x y z
N MET A 1 18.49 19.23 52.98
CA MET A 1 18.94 19.17 51.57
C MET A 1 17.80 18.69 50.66
N ARG A 2 16.68 19.42 50.56
CA ARG A 2 15.53 19.02 49.71
C ARG A 2 14.91 20.19 48.92
N GLY A 3 15.62 21.31 48.81
CA GLY A 3 15.18 22.54 48.15
C GLY A 3 16.29 23.19 47.31
N HIS A 4 17.03 22.36 46.55
CA HIS A 4 18.08 22.82 45.63
C HIS A 4 18.05 22.06 44.30
N TRP A 5 16.96 21.32 44.05
CA TRP A 5 16.76 20.49 42.86
C TRP A 5 15.61 20.98 41.97
N GLU A 6 14.77 21.91 42.44
CA GLU A 6 13.62 22.43 41.66
C GLU A 6 14.00 23.64 40.79
N ASP A 7 14.90 24.52 41.26
CA ASP A 7 15.33 25.73 40.53
C ASP A 7 16.00 25.43 39.17
N VAL A 8 16.68 24.29 39.06
CA VAL A 8 17.37 23.86 37.82
C VAL A 8 16.37 23.46 36.72
N TRP A 9 15.19 22.96 37.09
CA TRP A 9 14.16 22.54 36.12
C TRP A 9 13.21 23.68 35.74
N GLY A 10 12.97 24.64 36.64
CA GLY A 10 12.10 25.80 36.38
C GLY A 10 12.53 26.61 35.15
N HIS A 11 13.82 26.99 35.09
CA HIS A 11 14.35 27.86 34.03
C HIS A 11 14.45 27.22 32.64
N HIS A 12 14.41 25.89 32.50
CA HIS A 12 14.46 25.21 31.21
C HIS A 12 13.09 25.07 30.50
N SER A 13 11.99 25.37 31.20
CA SER A 13 10.63 25.31 30.63
C SER A 13 10.37 26.38 29.55
N HIS A 14 10.84 27.61 29.76
CA HIS A 14 10.54 28.78 28.91
C HIS A 14 11.28 28.81 27.55
N SER A 15 12.44 28.16 27.46
CA SER A 15 13.21 28.08 26.20
C SER A 15 12.57 27.09 25.21
N ARG A 16 12.05 25.96 25.72
CA ARG A 16 11.44 24.89 24.90
C ARG A 16 10.16 25.31 24.16
N SER A 17 9.43 26.32 24.64
CA SER A 17 8.22 26.82 23.95
C SER A 17 8.52 27.76 22.78
N HIS A 18 9.66 28.45 22.79
CA HIS A 18 10.01 29.43 21.77
C HIS A 18 10.58 28.76 20.50
N GLY A 19 11.56 27.86 20.65
CA GLY A 19 12.15 27.13 19.51
C GLY A 19 11.15 26.32 18.69
N ARG A 20 10.11 25.76 19.35
CA ARG A 20 9.05 25.00 18.68
C ARG A 20 8.11 25.90 17.85
N LYS A 21 7.93 27.17 18.24
CA LYS A 21 7.10 28.16 17.52
C LYS A 21 7.84 28.79 16.35
N THR A 22 9.13 29.09 16.49
CA THR A 22 9.94 29.66 15.39
C THR A 22 10.17 28.66 14.26
N GLY A 23 10.49 27.40 14.57
CA GLY A 23 10.60 26.33 13.57
C GLY A 23 9.30 26.08 12.79
N GLY A 24 8.17 26.04 13.49
CA GLY A 24 6.85 25.89 12.86
C GLY A 24 6.48 27.08 11.95
N CYS A 25 6.78 28.31 12.36
CA CYS A 25 6.53 29.50 11.55
C CYS A 25 7.33 29.49 10.23
N MET A 26 8.64 29.19 10.30
CA MET A 26 9.48 29.09 9.11
C MET A 26 9.01 27.96 8.17
N SER A 27 8.64 26.80 8.72
CA SER A 27 8.10 25.68 7.95
C SER A 27 6.81 26.06 7.20
N LEU A 28 5.85 26.71 7.89
CA LEU A 28 4.60 27.16 7.27
C LEU A 28 4.81 28.21 6.17
N LEU A 29 5.75 29.15 6.37
CA LEU A 29 6.12 30.13 5.35
C LEU A 29 6.73 29.46 4.13
N MET A 30 7.66 28.51 4.33
CA MET A 30 8.24 27.72 3.24
C MET A 30 7.15 26.95 2.48
N THR A 31 6.34 26.13 3.13
CA THR A 31 5.29 25.34 2.47
C THR A 31 4.34 26.23 1.65
N LYS A 32 3.99 27.42 2.15
CA LYS A 32 3.15 28.39 1.44
C LYS A 32 3.83 29.02 0.23
N MET A 33 5.14 29.24 0.26
CA MET A 33 5.92 29.73 -0.89
C MET A 33 6.16 28.64 -1.93
N TRP A 34 6.54 27.43 -1.51
CA TRP A 34 6.70 26.25 -2.35
C TRP A 34 5.39 25.92 -3.12
N SER A 35 4.24 25.99 -2.43
CA SER A 35 2.93 25.81 -3.05
C SER A 35 2.64 26.85 -4.14
N ARG A 36 3.01 28.11 -3.94
CA ARG A 36 2.82 29.18 -4.95
C ARG A 36 3.66 28.94 -6.21
N GLY A 37 4.93 28.56 -6.06
CA GLY A 37 5.80 28.21 -7.18
C GLY A 37 5.26 27.01 -7.97
N GLN A 38 4.90 25.93 -7.28
CA GLN A 38 4.26 24.74 -7.86
C GLN A 38 2.98 25.09 -8.64
N VAL A 39 2.08 25.90 -8.08
CA VAL A 39 0.83 26.31 -8.75
C VAL A 39 1.10 27.19 -9.98
N ALA A 40 2.15 28.01 -9.97
CA ALA A 40 2.54 28.80 -11.15
C ALA A 40 3.10 27.90 -12.26
N TYR A 41 3.97 26.94 -11.92
CA TYR A 41 4.50 25.96 -12.87
C TYR A 41 3.41 25.05 -13.45
N ALA A 42 2.48 24.55 -12.63
CA ALA A 42 1.35 23.74 -13.11
C ALA A 42 0.50 24.50 -14.14
N LYS A 43 0.27 25.81 -13.95
CA LYS A 43 -0.44 26.65 -14.93
C LYS A 43 0.32 26.81 -16.26
N ALA A 44 1.65 26.74 -16.25
CA ALA A 44 2.45 26.71 -17.49
C ALA A 44 2.40 25.31 -18.13
N GLY A 45 2.51 24.25 -17.33
CA GLY A 45 2.38 22.85 -17.77
C GLY A 45 1.06 22.58 -18.49
N ASN A 46 -0.07 23.00 -17.92
CA ASN A 46 -1.39 22.85 -18.55
C ASN A 46 -1.48 23.52 -19.93
N VAL A 47 -0.74 24.62 -20.19
CA VAL A 47 -0.70 25.26 -21.51
C VAL A 47 0.05 24.37 -22.51
N VAL A 48 1.16 23.73 -22.10
CA VAL A 48 1.90 22.78 -22.94
C VAL A 48 1.05 21.54 -23.20
N GLU A 49 0.44 20.96 -22.16
CA GLU A 49 -0.41 19.76 -22.27
C GLU A 49 -1.57 19.97 -23.25
N GLN A 50 -2.29 21.10 -23.14
CA GLN A 50 -3.33 21.47 -24.11
C GLN A 50 -2.79 21.68 -25.53
N THR A 51 -1.62 22.32 -25.67
CA THR A 51 -1.01 22.62 -26.98
C THR A 51 -0.53 21.36 -27.67
N VAL A 52 0.10 20.43 -26.94
CA VAL A 52 0.62 19.16 -27.47
C VAL A 52 -0.53 18.17 -27.71
N GLY A 53 -1.47 18.04 -26.78
CA GLY A 53 -2.65 17.18 -26.94
C GLY A 53 -3.52 17.57 -28.14
N ALA A 54 -3.58 18.87 -28.48
CA ALA A 54 -4.30 19.41 -29.63
C ALA A 54 -3.36 19.89 -30.77
N ILE A 55 -2.14 19.34 -30.91
CA ILE A 55 -1.11 19.90 -31.80
C ILE A 55 -1.56 20.06 -33.26
N ARG A 56 -2.36 19.12 -33.79
CA ARG A 56 -2.93 19.22 -35.15
C ARG A 56 -3.87 20.42 -35.30
N THR A 57 -4.65 20.73 -34.27
CA THR A 57 -5.55 21.89 -34.23
C THR A 57 -4.76 23.20 -34.12
N VAL A 58 -3.70 23.22 -33.31
CA VAL A 58 -2.83 24.40 -33.19
C VAL A 58 -2.15 24.70 -34.53
N ALA A 59 -1.65 23.68 -35.22
CA ALA A 59 -1.05 23.79 -36.55
C ALA A 59 -2.07 24.23 -37.62
N SER A 60 -3.30 23.67 -37.63
CA SER A 60 -4.33 24.05 -38.61
C SER A 60 -4.79 25.50 -38.48
N PHE A 61 -4.63 26.12 -37.31
CA PHE A 61 -4.88 27.55 -37.07
C PHE A 61 -3.61 28.41 -37.07
N THR A 62 -2.45 27.87 -37.47
CA THR A 62 -1.11 28.52 -37.38
C THR A 62 -0.85 29.22 -36.03
N GLY A 63 -1.37 28.62 -34.95
CA GLY A 63 -1.42 29.21 -33.61
C GLY A 63 -0.15 29.04 -32.76
N GLU A 64 0.91 28.46 -33.33
CA GLU A 64 2.11 27.99 -32.63
C GLU A 64 2.81 29.13 -31.88
N LYS A 65 3.02 30.28 -32.55
CA LYS A 65 3.62 31.47 -31.93
C LYS A 65 2.79 32.00 -30.75
N LYS A 66 1.47 32.01 -30.90
CA LYS A 66 0.53 32.44 -29.84
C LYS A 66 0.51 31.48 -28.66
N ALA A 67 0.71 30.18 -28.90
CA ALA A 67 0.88 29.18 -27.84
C ALA A 67 2.20 29.38 -27.09
N ALA A 68 3.30 29.64 -27.82
CA ALA A 68 4.61 29.93 -27.25
C ALA A 68 4.62 31.21 -26.39
N GLU A 69 4.05 32.32 -26.88
CA GLU A 69 3.89 33.58 -26.13
C GLU A 69 3.03 33.38 -24.86
N LYS A 70 1.95 32.59 -24.96
CA LYS A 70 1.09 32.25 -23.81
C LYS A 70 1.83 31.40 -22.78
N TYR A 71 2.71 30.49 -23.21
CA TYR A 71 3.56 29.70 -22.32
C TYR A 71 4.63 30.55 -21.64
N ASP A 72 5.38 31.37 -22.38
CA ASP A 72 6.41 32.26 -21.83
C ASP A 72 5.81 33.22 -20.77
N SER A 73 4.66 33.83 -21.06
CA SER A 73 3.95 34.68 -20.09
C SER A 73 3.63 33.96 -18.76
N LYS A 74 3.36 32.65 -18.78
CA LYS A 74 3.19 31.86 -17.54
C LYS A 74 4.53 31.45 -16.92
N LEU A 75 5.53 31.16 -17.75
CA LEU A 75 6.87 30.79 -17.32
C LEU A 75 7.56 31.94 -16.56
N GLN A 76 7.43 33.19 -17.01
CA GLN A 76 7.98 34.37 -16.33
C GLN A 76 7.41 34.53 -14.91
N ILE A 77 6.10 34.30 -14.72
CA ILE A 77 5.45 34.34 -13.40
C ILE A 77 5.96 33.22 -12.49
N ALA A 78 6.13 32.00 -13.04
CA ALA A 78 6.68 30.87 -12.31
C ALA A 78 8.14 31.12 -11.90
N TYR A 79 8.96 31.60 -12.83
CA TYR A 79 10.37 31.96 -12.61
C TYR A 79 10.52 33.00 -11.50
N ALA A 80 9.77 34.11 -11.54
CA ALA A 80 9.81 35.15 -10.51
C ALA A 80 9.43 34.60 -9.11
N SER A 81 8.42 33.73 -9.03
CA SER A 81 8.04 33.06 -7.78
C SER A 81 9.14 32.14 -7.27
N THR A 82 9.82 31.42 -8.16
CA THR A 82 10.89 30.47 -7.81
C THR A 82 12.20 31.16 -7.42
N VAL A 83 12.54 32.32 -8.01
CA VAL A 83 13.69 33.13 -7.57
C VAL A 83 13.47 33.64 -6.14
N GLN A 84 12.27 34.16 -5.81
CA GLN A 84 11.94 34.57 -4.45
C GLN A 84 11.95 33.40 -3.44
N GLN A 85 11.47 32.23 -3.87
CA GLN A 85 11.55 30.99 -3.09
C GLN A 85 13.01 30.56 -2.84
N GLY A 86 13.87 30.61 -3.86
CA GLY A 86 15.29 30.28 -3.74
C GLY A 86 16.02 31.18 -2.74
N LEU A 87 15.79 32.50 -2.82
CA LEU A 87 16.37 33.47 -1.89
C LEU A 87 15.91 33.22 -0.44
N ALA A 88 14.60 33.06 -0.21
CA ALA A 88 14.07 32.77 1.12
C ALA A 88 14.62 31.45 1.67
N SER A 89 14.65 30.39 0.85
CA SER A 89 15.17 29.08 1.21
C SER A 89 16.67 29.14 1.56
N GLY A 90 17.46 29.91 0.81
CA GLY A 90 18.89 30.13 1.09
C GLY A 90 19.13 30.83 2.43
N ILE A 91 18.39 31.91 2.70
CA ILE A 91 18.47 32.63 3.99
C ILE A 91 18.03 31.72 5.14
N GLY A 92 16.96 30.94 4.96
CA GLY A 92 16.47 29.99 5.96
C GLY A 92 17.51 28.91 6.28
N LEU A 93 18.08 28.26 5.25
CA LEU A 93 19.10 27.23 5.41
C LEU A 93 20.38 27.79 6.04
N GLY A 94 20.86 28.96 5.57
CA GLY A 94 22.03 29.63 6.15
C GLY A 94 21.85 29.98 7.63
N THR A 95 20.66 30.45 8.00
CA THR A 95 20.32 30.75 9.41
C THR A 95 20.33 29.48 10.28
N VAL A 96 19.75 28.37 9.79
CA VAL A 96 19.75 27.09 10.51
C VAL A 96 21.17 26.53 10.66
N LEU A 97 21.97 26.56 9.59
CA LEU A 97 23.36 26.11 9.64
C LEU A 97 24.21 26.95 10.60
N LEU A 98 24.04 28.28 10.59
CA LEU A 98 24.72 29.17 11.55
C LEU A 98 24.38 28.79 12.99
N ILE A 99 23.10 28.58 13.32
CA ILE A 99 22.67 28.18 14.67
C ILE A 99 23.27 26.82 15.05
N VAL A 100 23.28 25.84 14.15
CA VAL A 100 23.87 24.50 14.40
C VAL A 100 25.37 24.61 14.67
N PHE A 101 26.13 25.28 13.80
CA PHE A 101 27.58 25.43 13.98
C PHE A 101 27.93 26.28 15.21
N SER A 102 27.18 27.34 15.52
CA SER A 102 27.35 28.10 16.77
C SER A 102 27.05 27.24 18.00
N THR A 103 26.03 26.37 17.94
CA THR A 103 25.69 25.45 19.04
C THR A 103 26.79 24.41 19.25
N TYR A 104 27.33 23.82 18.17
CA TYR A 104 28.47 22.90 18.26
C TYR A 104 29.74 23.60 18.76
N GLY A 105 30.04 24.82 18.31
CA GLY A 105 31.16 25.62 18.83
C GLY A 105 31.05 25.89 20.33
N LEU A 106 29.86 26.28 20.81
CA LEU A 106 29.59 26.49 22.24
C LEU A 106 29.66 25.18 23.03
N ALA A 107 29.13 24.08 22.49
CA ALA A 107 29.16 22.76 23.13
C ALA A 107 30.58 22.21 23.25
N ILE A 108 31.42 22.35 22.22
CA ILE A 108 32.84 21.99 22.25
C ILE A 108 33.60 22.88 23.23
N TRP A 109 33.42 24.20 23.17
CA TRP A 109 34.11 25.13 24.08
C TRP A 109 33.79 24.85 25.55
N TYR A 110 32.49 24.69 25.88
CA TYR A 110 32.04 24.40 27.24
C TYR A 110 32.38 22.95 27.67
N GLY A 111 32.31 22.00 26.74
CA GLY A 111 32.70 20.60 26.95
C GLY A 111 34.19 20.47 27.29
N SER A 112 35.07 21.09 26.50
CA SER A 112 36.52 21.15 26.76
C SER A 112 36.81 21.77 28.14
N LYS A 113 36.10 22.84 28.51
CA LYS A 113 36.23 23.43 29.85
C LYS A 113 35.82 22.44 30.96
N LEU A 114 34.71 21.73 30.80
CA LEU A 114 34.25 20.70 31.75
C LEU A 114 35.19 19.49 31.84
N ILE A 115 35.84 19.09 30.74
CA ILE A 115 36.84 18.02 30.73
C ILE A 115 38.05 18.46 31.57
N ILE A 116 38.55 19.68 31.36
CA ILE A 116 39.71 20.23 32.09
C ILE A 116 39.40 20.44 33.58
N GLU A 117 38.23 20.99 33.93
CA GLU A 117 37.89 21.34 35.32
C GLU A 117 37.29 20.19 36.13
N LYS A 118 36.66 19.19 35.49
CA LYS A 118 35.87 18.14 36.18
C LYS A 118 36.09 16.71 35.67
N GLY A 119 37.01 16.47 34.73
CA GLY A 119 37.39 15.11 34.30
C GLY A 119 36.27 14.31 33.63
N TYR A 120 35.33 14.99 32.94
CA TYR A 120 34.15 14.36 32.35
C TYR A 120 34.51 13.48 31.14
N SER A 121 34.08 12.21 31.12
CA SER A 121 34.44 11.24 30.07
C SER A 121 33.45 11.20 28.89
N ASP A 122 33.99 11.03 27.69
CA ASP A 122 33.33 11.22 26.38
C ASP A 122 32.40 10.05 25.95
N HIS A 123 31.35 9.78 26.74
CA HIS A 123 30.47 8.62 26.53
C HIS A 123 29.00 8.95 26.28
N LEU A 124 28.67 10.24 26.13
CA LEU A 124 27.27 10.69 25.99
C LEU A 124 26.75 10.60 24.55
N ASP A 125 27.59 10.89 23.56
CA ASP A 125 27.16 11.11 22.16
C ASP A 125 26.54 9.85 21.52
N ARG A 126 27.11 8.67 21.81
CA ARG A 126 26.63 7.38 21.27
C ARG A 126 25.23 6.97 21.77
N ARG A 127 24.68 7.59 22.81
CA ARG A 127 23.36 7.25 23.36
C ARG A 127 22.20 7.98 22.69
N LEU A 128 22.42 9.15 22.06
CA LEU A 128 21.34 9.89 21.40
C LEU A 128 20.90 9.27 20.07
N GLN A 129 21.81 8.64 19.34
CA GLN A 129 21.52 8.08 18.00
C GLN A 129 20.45 6.95 18.04
N CYS A 130 20.34 6.22 19.15
CA CYS A 130 19.40 5.10 19.28
C CYS A 130 17.92 5.54 19.38
N VAL A 131 17.62 6.75 19.85
CA VAL A 131 16.23 7.18 20.12
C VAL A 131 15.42 7.28 18.82
N ASN A 132 16.02 7.83 17.76
CA ASN A 132 15.36 7.95 16.45
C ASN A 132 15.13 6.58 15.79
N ALA A 133 16.10 5.66 15.92
CA ALA A 133 15.98 4.30 15.40
C ALA A 133 14.89 3.50 16.13
N PHE A 134 14.80 3.64 17.45
CA PHE A 134 13.77 2.97 18.26
C PHE A 134 12.36 3.48 17.91
N ALA A 135 12.16 4.79 17.85
CA ALA A 135 10.87 5.38 17.50
C ALA A 135 10.42 5.02 16.06
N ALA A 136 11.36 4.93 15.11
CA ALA A 136 11.06 4.45 13.76
C ALA A 136 10.69 2.96 13.72
N GLY A 137 11.38 2.13 14.52
CA GLY A 137 11.07 0.70 14.67
C GLY A 137 9.69 0.45 15.26
N GLU A 138 9.33 1.18 16.33
CA GLU A 138 8.02 1.10 16.99
C GLU A 138 6.87 1.45 16.01
N ALA A 139 7.02 2.55 15.25
CA ALA A 139 6.03 2.97 14.25
C ALA A 139 5.89 1.99 13.07
N ALA A 140 6.98 1.32 12.68
CA ALA A 140 6.95 0.28 11.64
C ALA A 140 6.29 -1.02 12.15
N ALA A 141 6.61 -1.42 13.38
CA ALA A 141 6.08 -2.63 14.01
C ALA A 141 4.57 -2.55 14.25
N TYR A 142 4.03 -1.37 14.59
CA TYR A 142 2.59 -1.18 14.84
C TYR A 142 1.72 -1.76 13.72
N LYS A 143 2.03 -1.47 12.44
CA LYS A 143 1.25 -1.98 11.29
C LYS A 143 1.41 -3.49 11.07
N MET A 144 2.55 -4.06 11.46
CA MET A 144 2.78 -5.51 11.38
C MET A 144 1.95 -6.23 12.45
N PHE A 145 1.96 -5.74 13.69
CA PHE A 145 1.12 -6.28 14.76
C PHE A 145 -0.38 -6.09 14.48
N GLU A 146 -0.80 -4.93 13.96
CA GLU A 146 -2.19 -4.69 13.51
C GLU A 146 -2.66 -5.73 12.47
N ALA A 147 -1.76 -6.16 11.55
CA ALA A 147 -2.08 -7.19 10.57
C ALA A 147 -2.08 -8.62 11.17
N ILE A 148 -1.19 -8.92 12.11
CA ILE A 148 -1.06 -10.23 12.77
C ILE A 148 -2.21 -10.48 13.76
N GLU A 149 -2.62 -9.47 14.54
CA GLU A 149 -3.67 -9.57 15.56
C GLU A 149 -5.09 -9.46 14.98
N ARG A 150 -5.22 -9.11 13.70
CA ARG A 150 -6.50 -9.00 13.01
C ARG A 150 -7.19 -10.36 12.88
N LYS A 151 -8.26 -10.55 13.63
CA LYS A 151 -9.16 -11.71 13.46
C LYS A 151 -9.90 -11.64 12.11
N PRO A 152 -9.80 -12.66 11.25
CA PRO A 152 -10.57 -12.72 10.01
C PRO A 152 -12.06 -13.03 10.31
N LYS A 153 -12.98 -12.55 9.46
CA LYS A 153 -14.42 -12.86 9.57
C LYS A 153 -14.77 -14.25 9.07
N ILE A 154 -13.98 -14.75 8.11
CA ILE A 154 -14.05 -16.10 7.57
C ILE A 154 -12.66 -16.67 7.79
N ASP A 155 -12.50 -17.50 8.81
CA ASP A 155 -11.25 -18.19 9.07
C ASP A 155 -11.17 -19.47 8.22
N ALA A 156 -10.04 -19.67 7.54
CA ALA A 156 -9.78 -20.85 6.72
C ALA A 156 -9.08 -21.97 7.50
N TYR A 157 -8.54 -21.66 8.67
CA TYR A 157 -7.79 -22.56 9.55
C TYR A 157 -8.58 -22.95 10.82
N ASP A 158 -9.78 -22.40 11.00
CA ASP A 158 -10.68 -22.82 12.07
C ASP A 158 -11.22 -24.24 11.82
N ASP A 159 -10.92 -25.13 12.76
CA ASP A 159 -11.34 -26.53 12.76
C ASP A 159 -12.64 -26.79 13.57
N SER A 160 -13.26 -25.75 14.14
CA SER A 160 -14.14 -25.87 15.32
C SER A 160 -15.65 -25.66 15.15
N GLY A 161 -16.18 -25.42 13.93
CA GLY A 161 -17.63 -25.19 13.73
C GLY A 161 -18.49 -26.27 14.41
N ILE A 162 -19.51 -25.93 15.23
CA ILE A 162 -20.38 -24.73 15.35
C ILE A 162 -20.63 -24.50 16.88
N VAL A 163 -20.91 -23.33 17.52
CA VAL A 163 -21.89 -22.23 17.26
C VAL A 163 -21.59 -20.96 18.13
N LEU A 164 -22.23 -19.83 17.78
CA LEU A 164 -22.49 -18.58 18.56
C LEU A 164 -21.28 -17.62 18.78
N GLU A 165 -21.36 -16.28 18.60
CA GLU A 165 -22.50 -15.36 18.36
C GLU A 165 -22.21 -14.21 17.34
N ASP A 166 -23.28 -13.52 16.92
CA ASP A 166 -23.47 -12.55 15.81
C ASP A 166 -22.50 -11.34 15.67
N ILE A 167 -22.17 -10.95 14.42
CA ILE A 167 -21.70 -9.58 14.05
C ILE A 167 -22.19 -9.17 12.65
N ARG A 168 -23.03 -8.12 12.58
CA ARG A 168 -23.51 -7.51 11.32
C ARG A 168 -22.45 -6.65 10.61
N ALA A 169 -22.52 -6.60 9.28
CA ALA A 169 -21.81 -5.64 8.42
C ALA A 169 -22.84 -4.72 7.71
N ARG A 170 -22.37 -3.61 7.10
CA ARG A 170 -23.26 -2.59 6.52
C ARG A 170 -23.50 -2.81 5.02
N PRO A 171 -24.77 -2.81 4.56
CA PRO A 171 -25.10 -2.82 3.14
C PRO A 171 -25.28 -1.40 2.62
N GLU A 172 -24.53 -1.00 1.59
CA GLU A 172 -24.83 0.20 0.80
C GLU A 172 -25.24 -0.12 -0.66
N VAL A 173 -25.00 -1.35 -1.14
CA VAL A 173 -25.55 -1.86 -2.42
C VAL A 173 -25.95 -3.33 -2.26
N GLN A 174 -27.25 -3.62 -2.34
CA GLN A 174 -27.77 -4.98 -2.37
C GLN A 174 -27.65 -5.56 -3.79
N ILE A 175 -26.90 -6.65 -3.95
CA ILE A 175 -26.63 -7.28 -5.26
C ILE A 175 -27.72 -8.31 -5.64
N PHE A 176 -28.25 -9.03 -4.66
CA PHE A 176 -29.31 -10.03 -4.84
C PHE A 176 -30.51 -9.68 -3.95
N SER A 177 -31.72 -9.85 -4.49
CA SER A 177 -32.98 -9.70 -3.76
C SER A 177 -33.92 -10.82 -4.20
N GLY A 178 -34.17 -11.79 -3.32
CA GLY A 178 -35.01 -12.96 -3.62
C GLY A 178 -34.47 -13.84 -4.75
N PHE A 179 -33.15 -14.10 -4.79
CA PHE A 179 -32.55 -14.96 -5.80
C PHE A 179 -32.50 -16.42 -5.32
N THR A 180 -33.29 -17.29 -5.94
CA THR A 180 -33.28 -18.73 -5.66
C THR A 180 -32.83 -19.50 -6.89
N LEU A 181 -31.82 -20.36 -6.72
CA LEU A 181 -31.33 -21.27 -7.74
C LEU A 181 -31.22 -22.67 -7.13
N HIS A 182 -31.84 -23.65 -7.77
CA HIS A 182 -31.69 -25.07 -7.46
C HIS A 182 -31.00 -25.76 -8.64
N VAL A 183 -30.01 -26.60 -8.34
CA VAL A 183 -29.28 -27.44 -9.29
C VAL A 183 -29.25 -28.84 -8.69
N LEU A 184 -29.73 -29.84 -9.42
CA LEU A 184 -29.73 -31.22 -8.92
C LEU A 184 -28.36 -31.88 -9.17
N SER A 185 -28.07 -32.92 -8.38
CA SER A 185 -26.82 -33.69 -8.53
C SER A 185 -26.69 -34.27 -9.94
N GLY A 186 -25.59 -33.97 -10.62
CA GLY A 186 -25.33 -34.38 -12.01
C GLY A 186 -25.84 -33.42 -13.09
N GLU A 187 -26.55 -32.34 -12.74
CA GLU A 187 -26.98 -31.33 -13.70
C GLU A 187 -25.89 -30.29 -14.00
N THR A 188 -25.83 -29.82 -15.25
CA THR A 188 -25.01 -28.67 -15.66
C THR A 188 -25.89 -27.44 -15.80
N ALA A 189 -25.87 -26.56 -14.80
CA ALA A 189 -26.59 -25.29 -14.83
C ALA A 189 -25.74 -24.15 -15.42
N ALA A 190 -26.36 -23.29 -16.24
CA ALA A 190 -25.71 -22.12 -16.83
C ALA A 190 -26.40 -20.81 -16.40
N LEU A 191 -25.68 -19.92 -15.72
CA LEU A 191 -26.20 -18.63 -15.26
C LEU A 191 -25.83 -17.51 -16.24
N VAL A 192 -26.82 -17.02 -17.00
CA VAL A 192 -26.65 -15.98 -18.03
C VAL A 192 -27.28 -14.64 -17.60
N GLY A 193 -26.75 -13.52 -18.13
CA GLY A 193 -27.24 -12.17 -17.83
C GLY A 193 -26.26 -11.08 -18.23
N GLN A 194 -26.69 -9.82 -18.20
CA GLN A 194 -25.88 -8.64 -18.57
C GLN A 194 -24.65 -8.45 -17.65
N SER A 195 -23.65 -7.67 -18.08
CA SER A 195 -22.52 -7.34 -17.19
C SER A 195 -23.02 -6.65 -15.91
N GLY A 196 -22.39 -6.93 -14.77
CA GLY A 196 -22.83 -6.44 -13.45
C GLY A 196 -24.01 -7.19 -12.82
N SER A 197 -24.68 -8.13 -13.51
CA SER A 197 -25.86 -8.86 -12.99
C SER A 197 -25.59 -9.89 -11.87
N GLY A 198 -24.52 -9.73 -11.10
CA GLY A 198 -24.21 -10.59 -9.94
C GLY A 198 -23.66 -11.99 -10.24
N LYS A 199 -23.55 -12.46 -11.49
CA LYS A 199 -23.15 -13.85 -11.83
C LYS A 199 -21.92 -14.37 -11.06
N SER A 200 -20.82 -13.63 -11.09
CA SER A 200 -19.57 -14.00 -10.40
C SER A 200 -19.70 -13.98 -8.87
N ASN A 201 -20.69 -13.25 -8.33
CA ASN A 201 -20.98 -13.23 -6.90
C ASN A 201 -21.72 -14.50 -6.45
N VAL A 202 -22.47 -15.19 -7.33
CA VAL A 202 -23.01 -16.53 -7.02
C VAL A 202 -21.87 -17.52 -6.77
N ILE A 203 -20.86 -17.54 -7.65
CA ILE A 203 -19.65 -18.34 -7.47
C ILE A 203 -18.93 -17.94 -6.17
N SER A 204 -18.81 -16.63 -5.91
CA SER A 204 -18.14 -16.12 -4.70
C SER A 204 -18.87 -16.47 -3.38
N LEU A 205 -20.20 -16.66 -3.43
CA LEU A 205 -20.99 -17.14 -2.30
C LEU A 205 -20.86 -18.66 -2.13
N LEU A 206 -20.81 -19.42 -3.24
CA LEU A 206 -20.65 -20.88 -3.23
C LEU A 206 -19.25 -21.32 -2.72
N GLU A 207 -18.21 -20.61 -3.14
CA GLU A 207 -16.83 -20.74 -2.63
C GLU A 207 -16.65 -20.14 -1.22
N ARG A 208 -17.70 -19.51 -0.67
CA ARG A 208 -17.71 -18.83 0.62
C ARG A 208 -16.56 -17.82 0.77
N PHE A 209 -16.30 -17.03 -0.27
CA PHE A 209 -15.49 -15.81 -0.17
C PHE A 209 -16.25 -14.69 0.56
N TYR A 210 -17.58 -14.74 0.50
CA TYR A 210 -18.50 -13.93 1.29
C TYR A 210 -19.55 -14.83 1.94
N ASP A 211 -19.95 -14.50 3.16
CA ASP A 211 -21.13 -15.10 3.80
C ASP A 211 -22.37 -14.24 3.47
N PRO A 212 -23.50 -14.82 3.04
CA PRO A 212 -24.73 -14.07 2.79
C PRO A 212 -25.32 -13.48 4.09
N GLU A 213 -25.92 -12.28 3.98
CA GLU A 213 -26.42 -11.49 5.11
C GLU A 213 -27.76 -11.97 5.66
N ALA A 214 -28.69 -12.42 4.79
CA ALA A 214 -30.08 -12.75 5.17
C ALA A 214 -30.62 -14.06 4.56
N GLU A 215 -29.84 -14.74 3.72
CA GLU A 215 -30.24 -15.97 3.02
C GLU A 215 -29.15 -17.04 3.18
N GLU A 216 -29.41 -18.26 2.71
CA GLU A 216 -28.57 -19.43 2.99
C GLU A 216 -28.22 -20.20 1.71
N VAL A 217 -26.93 -20.49 1.53
CA VAL A 217 -26.47 -21.46 0.52
C VAL A 217 -26.54 -22.85 1.14
N ILE A 218 -27.20 -23.80 0.47
CA ILE A 218 -27.44 -25.16 0.96
C ILE A 218 -26.83 -26.16 -0.06
N ILE A 219 -26.07 -27.12 0.43
CA ILE A 219 -25.49 -28.24 -0.34
C ILE A 219 -25.93 -29.53 0.35
N ASP A 220 -26.55 -30.45 -0.38
CA ASP A 220 -27.05 -31.74 0.13
C ASP A 220 -27.92 -31.63 1.41
N GLY A 221 -28.73 -30.57 1.50
CA GLY A 221 -29.60 -30.30 2.66
C GLY A 221 -28.87 -29.68 3.87
N VAL A 222 -27.57 -29.40 3.76
CA VAL A 222 -26.74 -28.80 4.81
C VAL A 222 -26.30 -27.39 4.40
N HIS A 223 -26.47 -26.40 5.27
CA HIS A 223 -26.00 -25.03 4.98
C HIS A 223 -24.48 -24.99 4.83
N LEU A 224 -24.01 -24.27 3.81
CA LEU A 224 -22.60 -24.10 3.47
C LEU A 224 -21.74 -23.65 4.66
N LYS A 225 -22.29 -22.81 5.54
CA LYS A 225 -21.62 -22.31 6.75
C LYS A 225 -21.27 -23.40 7.77
N LYS A 226 -21.90 -24.59 7.71
CA LYS A 226 -21.67 -25.73 8.60
C LYS A 226 -20.51 -26.63 8.18
N PHE A 227 -20.05 -26.55 6.93
CA PHE A 227 -18.91 -27.34 6.46
C PHE A 227 -17.58 -26.68 6.84
N LYS A 228 -16.55 -27.50 7.11
CA LYS A 228 -15.16 -27.03 7.20
C LYS A 228 -14.74 -26.43 5.86
N LEU A 229 -14.25 -25.19 5.87
CA LEU A 229 -13.99 -24.43 4.64
C LEU A 229 -12.98 -25.12 3.72
N LYS A 230 -11.89 -25.67 4.29
CA LYS A 230 -10.88 -26.45 3.55
C LYS A 230 -11.49 -27.72 2.91
N TRP A 231 -12.43 -28.38 3.59
CA TRP A 231 -13.06 -29.60 3.07
C TRP A 231 -13.99 -29.32 1.90
N ILE A 232 -14.87 -28.31 2.01
CA ILE A 232 -15.84 -28.02 0.96
C ILE A 232 -15.17 -27.45 -0.30
N ARG A 233 -14.15 -26.60 -0.15
CA ARG A 233 -13.33 -26.15 -1.30
C ARG A 233 -12.56 -27.31 -1.95
N GLY A 234 -12.12 -28.31 -1.16
CA GLY A 234 -11.57 -29.56 -1.69
C GLY A 234 -12.58 -30.47 -2.43
N LYS A 235 -13.86 -30.07 -2.53
CA LYS A 235 -14.89 -30.70 -3.35
C LYS A 235 -15.34 -29.83 -4.54
N MET A 236 -14.76 -28.64 -4.69
CA MET A 236 -15.10 -27.69 -5.74
C MET A 236 -13.90 -27.47 -6.68
N GLY A 237 -14.17 -27.37 -7.98
CA GLY A 237 -13.18 -27.00 -8.98
C GLY A 237 -13.53 -25.64 -9.57
N LEU A 238 -12.71 -24.62 -9.30
CA LEU A 238 -12.91 -23.26 -9.78
C LEU A 238 -12.02 -22.96 -10.99
N VAL A 239 -12.62 -22.61 -12.12
CA VAL A 239 -11.92 -22.09 -13.31
C VAL A 239 -12.31 -20.63 -13.50
N SER A 240 -11.40 -19.73 -13.18
CA SER A 240 -11.57 -18.28 -13.31
C SER A 240 -11.45 -17.82 -14.78
N GLN A 241 -12.14 -16.72 -15.12
CA GLN A 241 -12.04 -16.08 -16.45
C GLN A 241 -10.61 -15.62 -16.78
N GLU A 242 -9.87 -15.15 -15.78
CA GLU A 242 -8.45 -14.80 -15.87
C GLU A 242 -7.66 -15.80 -15.02
N PRO A 243 -6.98 -16.80 -15.64
CA PRO A 243 -6.15 -17.75 -14.91
C PRO A 243 -4.86 -17.09 -14.45
N ILE A 244 -4.47 -17.35 -13.21
CA ILE A 244 -3.23 -16.84 -12.59
C ILE A 244 -2.27 -18.01 -12.41
N LEU A 245 -1.01 -17.81 -12.78
CA LEU A 245 0.10 -18.71 -12.45
C LEU A 245 1.00 -18.05 -11.40
N PHE A 246 1.42 -18.82 -10.41
CA PHE A 246 2.46 -18.42 -9.48
C PHE A 246 3.82 -18.39 -10.17
N ALA A 247 4.73 -17.53 -9.70
CA ALA A 247 6.09 -17.37 -10.20
C ALA A 247 7.01 -18.53 -9.77
N THR A 248 6.60 -19.75 -10.13
CA THR A 248 7.18 -21.03 -9.75
C THR A 248 7.20 -21.97 -10.97
N THR A 249 7.52 -23.25 -10.79
CA THR A 249 7.48 -24.21 -11.89
C THR A 249 6.07 -24.55 -12.35
N LEU A 250 5.94 -25.08 -13.57
CA LEU A 250 4.64 -25.57 -14.05
C LEU A 250 4.14 -26.76 -13.21
N LYS A 251 5.05 -27.62 -12.74
CA LYS A 251 4.71 -28.74 -11.84
C LYS A 251 4.10 -28.24 -10.54
N GLU A 252 4.72 -27.26 -9.90
CA GLU A 252 4.22 -26.67 -8.65
C GLU A 252 2.89 -25.95 -8.83
N ASN A 253 2.66 -25.30 -9.98
CA ASN A 253 1.35 -24.71 -10.30
C ASN A 253 0.25 -25.79 -10.43
N ILE A 254 0.56 -26.98 -10.97
CA ILE A 254 -0.40 -28.09 -11.05
C ILE A 254 -0.61 -28.75 -9.68
N LEU A 255 0.49 -29.00 -8.94
CA LEU A 255 0.47 -29.53 -7.57
C LEU A 255 -0.27 -28.62 -6.59
N TYR A 256 -0.43 -27.33 -6.88
CA TYR A 256 -1.27 -26.44 -6.09
C TYR A 256 -2.75 -26.89 -6.03
N GLY A 257 -3.23 -27.65 -7.02
CA GLY A 257 -4.57 -28.27 -7.01
C GLY A 257 -4.65 -29.58 -6.19
N LYS A 258 -3.52 -30.29 -6.03
CA LYS A 258 -3.40 -31.52 -5.23
C LYS A 258 -1.92 -31.74 -4.88
N GLU A 259 -1.54 -31.42 -3.63
CA GLU A 259 -0.14 -31.41 -3.16
C GLU A 259 0.54 -32.79 -3.25
N ASP A 260 -0.25 -33.87 -3.14
CA ASP A 260 0.18 -35.27 -3.15
C ASP A 260 -0.08 -35.97 -4.50
N ALA A 261 -0.26 -35.23 -5.60
CA ALA A 261 -0.47 -35.83 -6.92
C ALA A 261 0.77 -36.56 -7.43
N SER A 262 0.58 -37.80 -7.87
CA SER A 262 1.64 -38.55 -8.58
C SER A 262 1.89 -37.98 -9.98
N ASP A 263 3.07 -38.25 -10.55
CA ASP A 263 3.41 -37.81 -11.91
C ASP A 263 2.44 -38.37 -12.98
N GLU A 264 1.86 -39.55 -12.73
CA GLU A 264 0.85 -40.17 -13.59
C GLU A 264 -0.51 -39.46 -13.50
N GLU A 265 -0.91 -38.98 -12.31
CA GLU A 265 -2.10 -38.14 -12.14
C GLU A 265 -1.92 -36.77 -12.78
N ILE A 266 -0.73 -36.16 -12.64
CA ILE A 266 -0.36 -34.91 -13.32
C ILE A 266 -0.46 -35.09 -14.84
N ARG A 267 0.12 -36.16 -15.38
CA ARG A 267 0.04 -36.47 -16.81
C ARG A 267 -1.41 -36.64 -17.27
N THR A 268 -2.21 -37.40 -16.53
CA THR A 268 -3.63 -37.65 -16.83
C THR A 268 -4.43 -36.35 -16.84
N ALA A 269 -4.21 -35.47 -15.86
CA ALA A 269 -4.85 -34.15 -15.81
C ALA A 269 -4.46 -33.27 -17.00
N LEU A 270 -3.19 -33.30 -17.44
CA LEU A 270 -2.71 -32.56 -18.61
C LEU A 270 -3.26 -33.11 -19.94
N GLU A 271 -3.53 -34.41 -20.04
CA GLU A 271 -4.20 -35.01 -21.19
C GLU A 271 -5.69 -34.62 -21.24
N LEU A 272 -6.41 -34.73 -20.11
CA LEU A 272 -7.82 -34.33 -19.99
C LEU A 272 -8.03 -32.83 -20.25
N ALA A 273 -7.11 -31.98 -19.80
CA ALA A 273 -7.11 -30.54 -20.07
C ALA A 273 -6.63 -30.18 -21.50
N ASN A 274 -6.26 -31.17 -22.33
CA ASN A 274 -5.65 -30.98 -23.66
C ASN A 274 -4.40 -30.07 -23.65
N ALA A 275 -3.69 -30.02 -22.51
CA ALA A 275 -2.56 -29.14 -22.26
C ALA A 275 -1.19 -29.79 -22.54
N ALA A 276 -1.10 -31.13 -22.48
CA ALA A 276 0.16 -31.88 -22.67
C ALA A 276 0.94 -31.43 -23.93
N LYS A 277 0.29 -31.46 -25.10
CA LYS A 277 0.90 -31.06 -26.39
C LYS A 277 1.34 -29.60 -26.48
N PHE A 278 0.78 -28.71 -25.66
CA PHE A 278 1.20 -27.31 -25.58
C PHE A 278 2.48 -27.19 -24.74
N ILE A 279 2.53 -27.89 -23.61
CA ILE A 279 3.67 -27.92 -22.69
C ILE A 279 4.91 -28.53 -23.37
N ASP A 280 4.72 -29.61 -24.13
CA ASP A 280 5.77 -30.27 -24.92
C ASP A 280 6.42 -29.36 -25.98
N ARG A 281 5.79 -28.23 -26.31
CA ARG A 281 6.29 -27.24 -27.29
C ARG A 281 6.96 -26.03 -26.65
N LEU A 282 6.86 -25.85 -25.33
CA LEU A 282 7.51 -24.73 -24.64
C LEU A 282 9.04 -24.85 -24.72
N PRO A 283 9.82 -23.74 -24.69
CA PRO A 283 11.27 -23.81 -24.59
C PRO A 283 11.70 -24.47 -23.27
N GLN A 284 12.85 -25.17 -23.24
CA GLN A 284 13.32 -25.82 -22.00
C GLN A 284 13.51 -24.86 -20.83
N VAL A 285 13.88 -23.59 -21.08
CA VAL A 285 13.96 -22.53 -20.05
C VAL A 285 12.61 -22.26 -19.36
N THR A 286 11.50 -22.58 -20.02
CA THR A 286 10.13 -22.51 -19.47
C THR A 286 9.64 -23.87 -18.97
N ARG A 287 10.22 -24.98 -19.43
CA ARG A 287 10.00 -26.32 -18.88
C ARG A 287 10.87 -26.54 -17.65
N SER A 288 10.42 -26.01 -16.53
CA SER A 288 10.87 -26.47 -15.21
C SER A 288 10.23 -27.82 -14.85
N LEU A 289 10.46 -28.79 -15.74
CA LEU A 289 9.94 -30.14 -15.77
C LEU A 289 11.02 -31.06 -16.36
N PRO A 290 11.73 -31.84 -15.53
CA PRO A 290 12.45 -33.01 -16.03
C PRO A 290 11.42 -34.09 -16.34
N PHE A 291 10.93 -34.11 -17.57
CA PHE A 291 10.23 -35.26 -18.14
C PHE A 291 11.17 -35.92 -19.15
N ILE A 292 11.46 -37.21 -18.92
CA ILE A 292 12.33 -38.11 -19.70
C ILE A 292 13.84 -37.88 -19.45
N ASP A 293 14.42 -38.77 -18.64
CA ASP A 293 15.39 -39.76 -19.16
C ASP A 293 14.66 -41.11 -19.24
#